data_AF-A0A1B6KAQ7-F1
#
_entry.id   AF-A0A1B6KAQ7-F1
#
_cell.length_a   1.000
_cell.length_b   1.000
_cell.length_c   1.000
_cell.angle_alpha   90.00
_cell.angle_beta   90.00
_cell.angle_gamma   90.00
#
_symmetry.space_group_name_H-M   'P 1'
#
loop_
_entity.id
_entity.type
_entity.pdbx_description
1 polymer ?
#
loop_
_entity_poly.entity_id
_entity_poly.type
_entity_poly.pdbx_seq_one_letter_code
_entity_poly.pdbx_strand_id
1 'polypeptide(L)'
;ANVAGLPPQYGLYSSFMACFIYAIFGSCKDSPIGPTAIMAILTRENLHNMGPQGAVLLCFLTGCVQLLMGVLQLGFLIDFISGPVSVGFTSAAAIIIATTMLKDLLGLQFVANSFLETLEAVVAHLGQTRLWDAGLGVTCMAVL
;
A
#
# COMPACT_ATOMS: atom_id res chain seq x y z
N ALA A 1 4.86 4.44 0.90
CA ALA A 1 4.85 5.88 1.22
C ALA A 1 4.34 6.73 0.07
N ASN A 2 4.93 6.64 -1.13
CA ASN A 2 4.47 7.40 -2.30
C ASN A 2 2.98 7.14 -2.64
N VAL A 3 2.56 5.87 -2.58
CA VAL A 3 1.16 5.45 -2.77
C VAL A 3 0.22 5.96 -1.65
N ALA A 4 0.74 6.18 -0.44
CA ALA A 4 -0.04 6.69 0.69
C ALA A 4 -0.20 8.22 0.70
N GLY A 5 0.43 8.95 -0.24
CA GLY A 5 0.48 10.41 -0.24
C GLY A 5 1.30 11.02 0.91
N LEU A 6 2.14 10.21 1.57
CA LEU A 6 2.99 10.63 2.69
C LEU A 6 4.45 10.78 2.24
N PRO A 7 5.24 11.65 2.90
CA PRO A 7 6.66 11.80 2.60
C PRO A 7 7.39 10.45 2.62
N PRO A 8 8.31 10.18 1.67
CA PRO A 8 8.95 8.88 1.52
C PRO A 8 9.71 8.41 2.78
N GLN A 9 10.15 9.35 3.61
CA GLN A 9 10.82 9.10 4.90
C GLN A 9 9.96 8.21 5.83
N TYR A 10 8.64 8.38 5.85
CA TYR A 10 7.75 7.57 6.70
C TYR A 10 7.72 6.09 6.26
N GLY A 11 7.92 5.81 4.98
CA GLY A 11 8.03 4.42 4.48
C GLY A 11 9.32 3.74 4.94
N LEU A 12 10.42 4.48 4.93
CA LEU A 12 11.71 4.01 5.45
C LEU A 12 11.64 3.74 6.95
N TYR A 13 11.07 4.67 7.72
CA TYR A 13 10.88 4.50 9.17
C TYR A 13 10.00 3.29 9.49
N SER A 14 8.89 3.11 8.77
CA SER A 14 8.00 1.96 8.96
C SER A 14 8.69 0.63 8.62
N SER A 15 9.44 0.55 7.51
CA SER A 15 10.14 -0.67 7.11
C SER A 15 11.23 -1.06 8.11
N PHE A 16 12.06 -0.09 8.50
CA PHE A 16 13.16 -0.33 9.43
C PHE A 16 12.65 -0.77 10.80
N MET A 17 11.72 0.00 11.39
CA MET A 17 11.21 -0.29 12.73
C MET A 17 10.45 -1.62 12.80
N ALA A 18 9.67 -1.95 11.76
CA ALA A 18 8.92 -3.20 11.72
C ALA A 18 9.85 -4.43 11.73
N CYS A 19 10.96 -4.38 10.99
CA CYS A 19 11.97 -5.45 11.02
C CYS A 19 12.60 -5.62 12.40
N PHE A 20 12.93 -4.54 13.11
CA PHE A 20 13.49 -4.62 14.47
C PHE A 20 12.51 -5.25 15.46
N ILE A 21 11.24 -4.84 15.43
CA ILE A 21 10.22 -5.38 16.32
C ILE A 21 9.97 -6.86 16.01
N TYR A 22 9.87 -7.23 14.73
CA TYR A 22 9.67 -8.62 14.32
C TYR A 22 10.87 -9.51 14.64
N ALA A 23 12.10 -8.99 14.63
CA ALA A 23 13.27 -9.77 15.04
C ALA A 23 13.23 -10.17 16.53
N ILE A 24 12.58 -9.38 17.39
CA ILE A 24 12.48 -9.64 18.83
C ILE A 24 11.25 -10.51 19.17
N PHE A 25 10.11 -10.24 18.53
CA PHE A 25 8.81 -10.86 18.84
C PHE A 25 8.29 -11.86 17.81
N GLY A 26 8.98 -12.01 16.68
CA GLY A 26 8.54 -12.83 15.55
C GLY A 26 8.75 -14.32 15.80
N SER A 27 7.74 -15.12 15.46
CA SER A 27 7.79 -16.58 15.59
C SER A 27 8.39 -17.28 14.37
N CYS A 28 8.40 -16.64 13.19
CA CYS A 28 8.81 -17.26 11.93
C CYS A 28 10.04 -16.56 11.36
N LYS A 29 11.08 -17.32 11.01
CA LYS A 29 12.34 -16.78 10.49
C LYS A 29 12.24 -16.27 9.05
N ASP A 30 11.33 -16.83 8.26
CA ASP A 30 11.28 -16.65 6.80
C ASP A 30 10.17 -15.68 6.34
N SER A 31 9.46 -15.01 7.26
CA SER A 31 8.39 -14.07 6.88
C SER A 31 8.94 -12.64 6.79
N PRO A 32 9.05 -12.06 5.57
CA PRO A 32 9.45 -10.66 5.44
C PRO A 32 8.32 -9.76 5.92
N ILE A 33 8.56 -9.05 7.03
CA ILE A 33 7.68 -7.99 7.53
C ILE A 33 8.07 -6.67 6.86
N GLY A 34 7.08 -5.91 6.38
CA GLY A 34 7.29 -4.60 5.80
C GLY A 34 5.98 -3.90 5.43
N PRO A 35 6.04 -2.60 5.10
CA PRO A 35 4.86 -1.86 4.68
C PRO A 35 4.38 -2.38 3.33
N THR A 36 3.20 -2.96 3.30
CA THR A 36 2.59 -3.45 2.05
C THR A 36 1.87 -2.32 1.32
N ALA A 37 1.73 -2.45 0.00
CA ALA A 37 0.99 -1.48 -0.82
C ALA A 37 -0.48 -1.34 -0.39
N ILE A 38 -1.08 -2.43 0.07
CA ILE A 38 -2.47 -2.46 0.57
C ILE A 38 -2.61 -1.60 1.83
N MET A 39 -1.69 -1.76 2.80
CA MET A 39 -1.67 -0.92 4.00
C MET A 39 -1.53 0.57 3.65
N ALA A 40 -0.72 0.90 2.63
CA ALA A 40 -0.55 2.27 2.18
C ALA A 40 -1.84 2.88 1.58
N ILE A 41 -2.59 2.10 0.79
CA ILE A 41 -3.86 2.53 0.19
C ILE A 41 -4.92 2.74 1.27
N LEU A 42 -5.10 1.77 2.17
CA LEU A 42 -6.05 1.88 3.27
C LEU A 42 -5.73 3.07 4.19
N THR A 43 -4.44 3.30 4.46
CA THR A 43 -4.02 4.47 5.25
C THR A 43 -4.40 5.77 4.55
N ARG A 44 -4.21 5.87 3.22
CA ARG A 44 -4.59 7.06 2.44
C ARG A 44 -6.09 7.34 2.51
N GLU A 45 -6.92 6.32 2.34
CA GLU A 45 -8.38 6.45 2.42
C GLU A 45 -8.84 6.92 3.81
N ASN A 46 -8.23 6.40 4.88
CA ASN A 46 -8.60 6.76 6.24
C ASN A 46 -8.04 8.12 6.71
N LEU A 47 -7.08 8.71 5.98
CA LEU A 47 -6.37 9.89 6.45
C LEU A 47 -7.15 11.19 6.27
N HIS A 48 -8.19 11.25 5.41
CA HIS A 48 -9.14 12.37 5.24
C HIS A 48 -8.58 13.79 5.55
N ASN A 49 -7.41 14.16 5.00
CA ASN A 49 -6.72 15.45 5.20
C ASN A 49 -6.17 15.75 6.61
N MET A 50 -6.08 14.78 7.52
CA MET A 50 -5.50 14.92 8.86
C MET A 50 -3.96 15.04 8.89
N GLY A 51 -3.33 15.14 7.72
CA GLY A 51 -1.88 15.29 7.56
C GLY A 51 -1.06 14.10 8.09
N PRO A 52 0.28 14.23 8.20
CA PRO A 52 1.15 13.14 8.65
C PRO A 52 0.91 12.72 10.11
N GLN A 53 0.38 13.61 10.94
CA GLN A 53 0.06 13.33 12.35
C GLN A 53 -1.08 12.31 12.48
N GLY A 54 -2.10 12.40 11.60
CA GLY A 54 -3.20 11.43 11.54
C GLY A 54 -2.72 10.02 11.23
N ALA A 55 -1.70 9.88 10.36
CA ALA A 55 -1.16 8.57 9.99
C ALA A 55 -0.45 7.89 11.17
N VAL A 56 0.26 8.67 11.99
CA VAL A 56 0.90 8.18 13.23
C VAL A 56 -0.14 7.76 14.25
N LEU A 57 -1.20 8.55 14.44
CA LEU A 57 -2.29 8.21 15.34
C LEU A 57 -3.04 6.94 14.89
N LEU A 58 -3.33 6.83 13.59
CA LEU A 58 -3.96 5.64 13.01
C LEU A 58 -3.09 4.42 13.24
N CYS A 59 -1.78 4.52 12.99
CA CYS A 59 -0.83 3.42 13.22
C CYS A 59 -0.73 3.03 14.70
N PHE A 60 -0.78 3.99 15.61
CA PHE A 60 -0.77 3.72 17.05
C PHE A 60 -2.05 2.99 17.47
N LEU A 61 -3.22 3.46 17.02
CA LEU A 61 -4.51 2.87 17.35
C LEU A 61 -4.66 1.45 16.79
N THR A 62 -4.26 1.23 15.53
CA THR A 62 -4.25 -0.11 14.94
C THR A 62 -3.30 -1.05 15.69
N GLY A 63 -2.14 -0.56 16.13
CA GLY A 63 -1.22 -1.30 16.99
C GLY A 63 -1.84 -1.71 18.33
N CYS A 64 -2.52 -0.79 19.03
CA CYS A 64 -3.23 -1.10 20.26
C CYS A 64 -4.33 -2.15 20.06
N VAL A 65 -5.11 -2.02 18.99
CA VAL A 65 -6.16 -2.97 18.63
C VAL A 65 -5.57 -4.35 18.31
N GLN A 66 -4.44 -4.40 17.62
CA GLN A 66 -3.76 -5.66 17.29
C GLN A 66 -3.12 -6.33 18.51
N LEU A 67 -2.54 -5.56 19.44
CA LEU A 67 -2.09 -6.08 20.73
C LEU A 67 -3.26 -6.64 21.54
N LEU A 68 -4.39 -5.93 21.60
CA LEU A 68 -5.57 -6.39 22.32
C LEU A 68 -6.13 -7.68 21.72
N MET A 69 -6.21 -7.78 20.39
CA MET A 69 -6.58 -9.04 19.71
C MET A 69 -5.59 -10.18 20.01
N GLY A 70 -4.30 -9.89 20.08
CA GLY A 70 -3.27 -10.87 20.46
C GLY A 70 -3.41 -11.37 21.89
N VAL A 71 -3.65 -10.46 22.85
CA VAL A 71 -3.86 -10.80 24.28
C VAL A 71 -5.14 -11.62 24.47
N LEU A 72 -6.22 -11.28 23.75
CA LEU A 72 -7.46 -12.06 23.76
C LEU A 72 -7.39 -13.36 22.93
N GLN A 73 -6.24 -13.66 22.32
CA GLN A 73 -6.02 -14.83 21.44
C GLN A 73 -7.08 -14.97 20.33
N LEU A 74 -7.55 -13.84 19.79
CA LEU A 74 -8.53 -13.80 18.71
C LEU A 74 -7.96 -14.22 17.34
N GLY A 75 -6.78 -14.86 17.31
CA GLY A 75 -6.18 -15.41 16.10
C GLY A 75 -7.07 -16.47 15.42
N PHE A 76 -7.90 -17.18 16.20
CA PHE A 76 -8.87 -18.15 15.68
C PHE A 76 -9.83 -17.53 14.65
N LEU A 77 -10.10 -16.23 14.74
CA LEU A 77 -11.01 -15.54 13.82
C LEU A 77 -10.46 -15.45 12.39
N ILE A 78 -9.12 -15.49 12.25
CA ILE A 78 -8.44 -15.46 10.95
C ILE A 78 -8.66 -16.78 10.21
N ASP A 79 -8.78 -17.91 10.94
CA ASP A 79 -9.07 -19.22 10.34
C ASP A 79 -10.49 -19.32 9.75
N PHE A 80 -11.39 -18.40 10.10
CA PHE A 80 -12.73 -18.30 9.48
C PHE A 80 -12.73 -17.56 8.14
N ILE A 81 -11.62 -16.91 7.78
CA ILE A 81 -11.49 -16.27 6.47
C ILE A 81 -11.24 -17.37 5.44
N SER A 82 -12.22 -17.59 4.57
CA SER A 82 -12.12 -18.61 3.54
C SER A 82 -11.00 -18.29 2.54
N GLY A 83 -10.29 -19.32 2.07
CA GLY A 83 -9.26 -19.18 1.03
C GLY A 83 -9.74 -18.38 -0.19
N PRO A 84 -10.94 -18.61 -0.73
CA PRO A 84 -11.48 -17.83 -1.84
C PRO A 84 -11.60 -16.33 -1.57
N VAL A 85 -11.96 -15.92 -0.34
CA VAL A 85 -12.06 -14.50 0.03
C VAL A 85 -10.68 -13.85 0.07
N SER A 86 -9.68 -14.56 0.60
CA SER A 86 -8.30 -14.07 0.62
C SER A 86 -7.73 -13.93 -0.80
N VAL A 87 -7.99 -14.90 -1.68
CA VAL A 87 -7.58 -14.86 -3.10
C VAL A 87 -8.31 -13.75 -3.86
N GLY A 88 -9.61 -13.55 -3.59
CA GLY A 88 -10.39 -12.46 -4.17
C GLY A 88 -9.87 -11.08 -3.75
N PHE A 89 -9.60 -10.89 -2.45
CA PHE A 89 -9.05 -9.65 -1.91
C PHE A 89 -7.67 -9.34 -2.48
N THR A 90 -6.77 -10.34 -2.52
CA THR A 90 -5.42 -10.17 -3.09
C THR A 90 -5.46 -9.87 -4.59
N SER A 91 -6.36 -10.50 -5.35
CA SER A 91 -6.56 -10.21 -6.78
C SER A 91 -7.06 -8.79 -7.02
N ALA A 92 -8.05 -8.34 -6.25
CA ALA A 92 -8.55 -6.96 -6.33
C ALA A 92 -7.46 -5.94 -5.98
N ALA A 93 -6.70 -6.20 -4.91
CA ALA A 93 -5.55 -5.39 -4.54
C ALA A 93 -4.50 -5.32 -5.65
N ALA A 94 -4.19 -6.44 -6.31
CA ALA A 94 -3.25 -6.47 -7.44
C ALA A 94 -3.72 -5.57 -8.60
N ILE A 95 -5.01 -5.59 -8.94
CA ILE A 95 -5.59 -4.73 -9.98
C ILE A 95 -5.49 -3.25 -9.61
N ILE A 96 -5.79 -2.90 -8.35
CA ILE A 96 -5.68 -1.52 -7.84
C ILE A 96 -4.23 -1.04 -7.90
N ILE A 97 -3.28 -1.87 -7.46
CA ILE A 97 -1.84 -1.54 -7.50
C ILE A 97 -1.37 -1.37 -8.94
N ALA A 98 -1.72 -2.29 -9.85
CA ALA A 98 -1.36 -2.19 -11.26
C ALA A 98 -1.85 -0.89 -11.89
N THR A 99 -3.09 -0.50 -11.60
CA THR A 99 -3.69 0.74 -12.10
C THR A 99 -3.03 1.99 -11.49
N THR A 100 -2.64 1.91 -10.21
CA THR A 100 -1.91 2.98 -9.51
C THR A 100 -0.46 3.10 -9.98
N MET A 101 0.16 2.02 -10.46
CA MET A 101 1.51 2.07 -11.05
C MET A 101 1.48 2.54 -12.50
N LEU A 102 0.37 2.30 -13.22
CA LEU A 102 0.24 2.71 -14.62
C LEU A 102 0.30 4.24 -14.79
N LYS A 103 -0.26 5.02 -13.85
CA LYS A 103 -0.11 6.48 -13.84
C LYS A 103 1.35 6.95 -13.65
N ASP A 104 2.11 6.25 -12.80
CA ASP A 104 3.52 6.56 -12.53
C ASP A 104 4.37 6.19 -13.76
N LEU A 105 4.03 5.10 -14.46
CA LEU A 105 4.68 4.66 -15.71
C LEU A 105 4.47 5.67 -16.86
N LEU A 106 3.28 6.25 -16.98
CA LEU A 106 2.95 7.24 -18.02
C LEU A 106 3.44 8.66 -17.70
N GLY A 107 3.98 8.88 -16.50
CA GLY A 107 4.49 10.19 -16.06
C GLY A 107 3.40 11.23 -15.81
N LEU A 108 2.14 10.80 -15.62
CA LEU A 108 1.00 11.68 -15.47
C LEU A 108 0.76 11.99 -13.98
N GLN A 109 0.94 13.26 -13.59
CA GLN A 109 0.74 13.70 -12.21
C GLN A 109 -0.69 14.18 -11.98
N PHE A 110 -1.61 13.25 -11.65
CA PHE A 110 -2.94 13.60 -11.14
C PHE A 110 -3.26 12.90 -9.82
N VAL A 111 -3.93 13.66 -8.93
CA VAL A 111 -4.48 13.15 -7.67
C VAL A 111 -5.86 12.58 -7.96
N ALA A 112 -5.92 11.31 -8.34
CA ALA A 112 -7.19 10.58 -8.44
C ALA A 112 -7.51 9.95 -7.08
N ASN A 113 -8.75 10.15 -6.61
CA ASN A 113 -9.22 9.63 -5.33
C ASN A 113 -9.93 8.28 -5.49
N SER A 114 -10.35 7.92 -6.71
CA SER A 114 -11.03 6.65 -7.01
C SER A 114 -10.41 5.91 -8.20
N PHE A 115 -10.53 4.58 -8.21
CA PHE A 115 -10.08 3.71 -9.30
C PHE A 115 -10.70 4.08 -10.66
N LEU A 116 -12.02 4.31 -10.67
CA LEU A 116 -12.76 4.71 -11.88
C LEU A 116 -12.31 6.08 -12.41
N GLU A 117 -12.11 7.04 -11.51
CA GLU A 117 -11.63 8.39 -11.84
C GLU A 117 -10.19 8.35 -12.36
N THR A 118 -9.37 7.42 -11.88
CA THR A 118 -8.01 7.17 -12.38
C THR A 118 -8.05 6.63 -13.82
N LEU A 119 -8.96 5.69 -14.12
CA LEU A 119 -9.11 5.14 -15.47
C LEU A 119 -9.58 6.20 -16.47
N GLU A 120 -10.58 7.01 -16.09
CA GLU A 120 -11.10 8.09 -16.95
C GLU A 120 -10.04 9.17 -17.18
N ALA A 121 -9.30 9.58 -16.14
CA ALA A 121 -8.21 10.54 -16.26
C ALA A 121 -7.04 10.02 -17.11
N VAL A 122 -6.67 8.73 -16.97
CA VAL A 122 -5.65 8.09 -17.80
C VAL A 122 -6.07 8.13 -19.26
N VAL A 123 -7.30 7.72 -19.60
CA VAL A 123 -7.80 7.70 -20.98
C VAL A 123 -7.89 9.12 -21.57
N ALA A 124 -8.32 10.10 -20.78
CA ALA A 124 -8.43 11.48 -21.21
C ALA A 124 -7.07 12.18 -21.43
N HIS A 125 -6.03 11.82 -20.67
CA HIS A 125 -4.70 12.45 -20.72
C HIS A 125 -3.63 11.65 -21.48
N LEU A 126 -4.00 10.59 -22.20
CA LEU A 126 -3.10 9.83 -23.08
C LEU A 126 -2.30 10.72 -24.07
N GLY A 127 -2.84 11.89 -24.44
CA GLY A 127 -2.18 12.85 -25.34
C GLY A 127 -1.05 13.68 -24.72
N GLN A 128 -0.93 13.77 -23.38
CA GLN A 128 0.13 14.53 -22.69
C GLN A 128 1.25 13.65 -22.13
N THR A 129 1.29 12.39 -22.54
CA THR A 129 2.25 11.40 -22.06
C THR A 129 3.69 11.83 -22.33
N ARG A 130 4.52 11.90 -21.29
CA ARG A 130 5.96 12.15 -21.44
C ARG A 130 6.61 10.85 -21.94
N LEU A 131 6.81 10.74 -23.25
CA LEU A 131 7.40 9.55 -23.89
C LEU A 131 8.71 9.08 -23.23
N TRP A 132 9.50 10.01 -22.69
CA TRP A 132 10.76 9.71 -22.02
C TRP A 132 10.58 8.97 -20.69
N ASP A 133 9.56 9.31 -19.89
CA ASP A 133 9.26 8.62 -18.62
C ASP A 133 8.67 7.23 -18.89
N ALA A 134 7.79 7.12 -19.90
CA ALA A 134 7.24 5.84 -20.35
C ALA A 134 8.32 4.90 -20.92
N GLY A 135 9.27 5.43 -21.70
CA GLY A 135 10.40 4.67 -22.22
C GLY A 135 11.31 4.15 -21.12
N LEU A 136 11.61 4.97 -20.11
CA LEU A 136 12.37 4.57 -18.93
C LEU A 136 11.65 3.48 -18.12
N GLY A 137 10.34 3.62 -17.93
CA GLY A 137 9.53 2.64 -17.23
C GLY A 137 9.48 1.28 -17.93
N VAL A 138 9.24 1.26 -19.24
CA VAL A 138 9.18 0.02 -20.04
C VAL A 138 10.54 -0.67 -20.11
N THR A 139 11.63 0.09 -20.28
CA THR A 139 12.98 -0.47 -20.27
C THR A 139 13.34 -1.07 -18.91
N CYS A 140 12.96 -0.42 -17.80
CA CYS A 140 13.18 -0.96 -16.47
C CYS A 140 12.38 -2.27 -16.25
N MET A 141 11.13 -2.36 -16.72
CA MET A 141 10.34 -3.60 -16.66
C MET A 141 10.89 -4.72 -17.53
N ALA A 142 11.55 -4.41 -18.65
CA ALA A 142 12.14 -5.41 -19.53
C ALA A 142 13.48 -5.96 -19.01
N VAL A 143 14.18 -5.21 -18.15
CA VAL A 143 15.47 -5.60 -17.56
C VAL A 143 15.30 -6.42 -16.28
N LEU A 144 14.20 -6.20 -15.54
CA LEU A 144 13.84 -6.90 -14.30
C LEU A 144 13.25 -8.28 -14.58
#